data_AF-A0A2D6D019-F1
#
_entry.id   AF-A0A2D6D019-F1
#
_cell.length_a   1.000
_cell.length_b   1.000
_cell.length_c   1.000
_cell.angle_alpha   90.00
_cell.angle_beta   90.00
_cell.angle_gamma   90.00
#
_symmetry.space_group_name_H-M   'P 1'
#
loop_
_entity.id
_entity.type
_entity.pdbx_description
1 polymer ?
#
loop_
_entity_poly.entity_id
_entity_poly.type
_entity_poly.pdbx_seq_one_letter_code
_entity_poly.pdbx_strand_id
1 'polypeptide(L)'
;MCYVREGGAQPGQQLSFTQVLLPHLPHRVRATTNNPNPGAEGAYRSDLEAAAGASGIRVIRDDVDVTVLRLDVEPGQVEWIALNPRRTSTDFASGVTDAPYAYVTATRPD
;
A
#
# COMPACT_ATOMS: atom_id res chain seq x y z
N MET A 1 -2.46 -8.28 9.54
CA MET A 1 -3.64 -7.68 8.89
C MET A 1 -4.52 -8.81 8.41
N CYS A 2 -5.73 -8.96 8.97
CA CYS A 2 -6.71 -9.92 8.48
C CYS A 2 -7.63 -9.21 7.49
N TYR A 3 -7.81 -9.76 6.30
CA TYR A 3 -8.87 -9.34 5.41
C TYR A 3 -10.20 -9.63 6.11
N VAL A 4 -10.85 -8.60 6.65
CA VAL A 4 -12.22 -8.72 7.13
C VAL A 4 -13.10 -8.85 5.90
N ARG A 5 -13.55 -10.08 5.62
CA ARG A 5 -14.58 -10.33 4.62
C ARG A 5 -15.89 -9.80 5.18
N GLU A 6 -16.25 -8.57 4.83
CA GLU A 6 -17.61 -8.06 5.09
C GLU A 6 -18.57 -8.68 4.07
N GLY A 7 -19.48 -9.54 4.56
CA GLY A 7 -20.52 -10.18 3.75
C GLY A 7 -20.20 -11.61 3.31
N GLY A 8 -21.18 -12.51 3.45
CA GLY A 8 -21.09 -13.85 2.90
C GLY A 8 -21.24 -13.82 1.38
N ALA A 9 -20.26 -14.35 0.65
CA ALA A 9 -20.35 -14.45 -0.81
C ALA A 9 -21.51 -15.36 -1.23
N GLN A 10 -22.20 -14.97 -2.30
CA GLN A 10 -23.32 -15.72 -2.85
C GLN A 10 -22.90 -16.57 -4.08
N PRO A 11 -23.59 -17.68 -4.37
CA PRO A 11 -23.38 -18.43 -5.60
C PRO A 11 -23.51 -17.54 -6.84
N GLY A 12 -22.51 -17.59 -7.74
CA GLY A 12 -22.47 -16.77 -8.95
C GLY A 12 -21.90 -15.35 -8.77
N GLN A 13 -21.58 -14.93 -7.54
CA GLN A 13 -20.93 -13.65 -7.28
C GLN A 13 -19.46 -13.70 -7.74
N GLN A 14 -19.07 -12.74 -8.59
CA GLN A 14 -17.68 -12.56 -8.99
C GLN A 14 -16.90 -11.89 -7.86
N LEU A 15 -15.74 -12.45 -7.52
CA LEU A 15 -14.84 -11.93 -6.51
C LEU A 15 -13.50 -11.57 -7.17
N SER A 16 -12.94 -10.44 -6.76
CA SER A 16 -11.59 -10.02 -7.10
C SER A 16 -10.81 -9.85 -5.79
N PHE A 17 -9.53 -10.20 -5.81
CA PHE A 17 -8.62 -9.96 -4.69
C PHE A 17 -7.28 -9.48 -5.25
N THR A 18 -6.81 -8.35 -4.72
CA THR A 18 -5.51 -7.80 -5.08
C THR A 18 -4.54 -8.04 -3.94
N GLN A 19 -3.46 -8.78 -4.21
CA GLN A 19 -2.38 -8.98 -3.26
C GLN A 19 -1.21 -8.08 -3.64
N VAL A 20 -0.81 -7.21 -2.71
CA VAL A 20 0.40 -6.40 -2.83
C VAL A 20 1.50 -7.04 -2.01
N LEU A 21 2.63 -7.30 -2.65
CA LEU A 21 3.85 -7.72 -1.97
C LEU A 21 4.88 -6.59 -2.07
N LEU A 22 5.15 -5.93 -0.95
CA LEU A 22 6.21 -4.95 -0.85
C LEU A 22 7.39 -5.57 -0.09
N PRO A 23 8.43 -6.07 -0.80
CA PRO A 23 9.62 -6.59 -0.14
C PRO A 23 10.33 -5.42 0.58
N HIS A 24 10.51 -5.56 1.88
CA HIS A 24 11.31 -4.65 2.68
C HIS A 24 12.59 -5.37 3.10
N LEU A 25 13.69 -4.62 3.25
CA LEU A 25 14.91 -5.16 3.82
C LEU A 25 14.62 -5.61 5.27
N PRO A 26 15.27 -6.67 5.77
CA PRO A 26 15.15 -7.00 7.18
C PRO A 26 15.80 -5.89 8.00
N HIS A 27 14.98 -5.11 8.71
CA HIS A 27 15.46 -4.05 9.58
C HIS A 27 15.57 -4.56 11.02
N ARG A 28 16.75 -4.38 11.63
CA ARG A 28 16.93 -4.61 13.07
C ARG A 28 16.64 -3.31 13.79
N VAL A 29 15.70 -3.38 14.72
CA VAL A 29 15.47 -2.33 15.71
C VAL A 29 16.80 -1.97 16.37
N ARG A 30 17.24 -0.73 16.21
CA ARG A 30 18.40 -0.25 16.95
C ARG A 30 17.93 0.12 18.35
N ALA A 31 18.59 -0.40 19.37
CA ALA A 31 18.40 0.11 20.72
C ALA A 31 18.80 1.59 20.72
N THR A 32 17.88 2.47 21.11
CA THR A 32 18.12 3.92 21.24
C THR A 32 19.14 4.24 22.35
N THR A 33 19.44 3.26 23.20
CA THR A 33 20.29 3.41 24.37
C THR A 33 20.87 2.06 24.81
N ASN A 34 22.05 2.07 25.45
CA ASN A 34 22.63 0.93 26.18
C ASN A 34 22.07 0.80 27.61
N ASN A 35 21.09 1.63 27.98
CA ASN A 35 20.46 1.65 29.30
C ASN A 35 19.53 0.42 29.46
N PRO A 36 19.68 -0.41 30.52
CA PRO A 36 18.93 -1.66 30.73
C PRO A 36 17.47 -1.43 31.17
N ASN A 37 16.86 -0.35 30.74
CA ASN A 37 15.52 0.04 31.18
C ASN A 37 14.47 -0.71 30.33
N PRO A 38 13.51 -1.43 30.94
CA PRO A 38 12.53 -2.28 30.23
C PRO A 38 11.52 -1.51 29.34
N GLY A 39 11.63 -0.18 29.26
CA GLY A 39 10.81 0.69 28.39
C GLY A 39 11.59 1.32 27.23
N ALA A 40 12.79 0.83 26.89
CA ALA A 40 13.57 1.38 25.79
C ALA A 40 12.86 1.14 24.44
N GLU A 41 12.37 2.21 23.82
CA GLU A 41 11.77 2.16 22.49
C GLU A 41 12.82 1.94 21.41
N GLY A 42 12.44 1.15 20.43
CA GLY A 42 13.25 0.88 19.25
C GLY A 42 13.36 2.08 18.32
N ALA A 43 14.56 2.40 17.86
CA ALA A 43 14.73 3.39 16.80
C ALA A 43 14.51 2.73 15.42
N TYR A 44 13.50 3.23 14.71
CA TYR A 44 13.29 3.05 13.27
C TYR A 44 13.56 4.39 12.57
N ARG A 45 13.89 4.41 11.27
CA ARG A 45 14.08 5.67 10.55
C ARG A 45 12.76 6.39 10.28
N SER A 46 11.65 5.64 10.24
CA SER A 46 10.29 6.16 10.10
C SER A 46 9.23 5.14 10.55
N ASP A 47 8.00 5.60 10.78
CA ASP A 47 6.85 4.74 11.08
C ASP A 47 6.52 3.78 9.91
N LEU A 48 6.82 4.18 8.68
CA LEU A 48 6.69 3.32 7.49
C LEU A 48 7.62 2.12 7.58
N GLU A 49 8.88 2.33 7.99
CA GLU A 49 9.84 1.23 8.19
C GLU A 49 9.39 0.30 9.32
N ALA A 50 8.86 0.85 10.41
CA ALA A 50 8.32 0.06 11.53
C ALA A 50 7.12 -0.81 11.10
N ALA A 51 6.33 -0.34 10.14
CA ALA A 51 5.19 -1.07 9.59
C ALA A 51 5.55 -1.98 8.40
N ALA A 52 6.84 -2.21 8.11
CA ALA A 52 7.28 -2.95 6.93
C ALA A 52 6.70 -2.38 5.61
N GLY A 53 6.45 -1.06 5.57
CA GLY A 53 5.82 -0.35 4.47
C GLY A 53 4.31 -0.59 4.32
N ALA A 54 3.70 -1.48 5.11
CA ALA A 54 2.28 -1.83 4.97
C ALA A 54 1.34 -0.66 5.28
N SER A 55 1.70 0.20 6.25
CA SER A 55 0.94 1.42 6.56
C SER A 55 0.93 2.45 5.42
N GLY A 56 1.83 2.31 4.44
CA GLY A 56 1.89 3.17 3.26
C GLY A 56 0.90 2.78 2.17
N ILE A 57 0.27 1.61 2.26
CA ILE A 57 -0.66 1.11 1.24
C ILE A 57 -2.04 1.72 1.46
N ARG A 58 -2.53 2.50 0.49
CA ARG A 58 -3.89 3.01 0.45
C ARG A 58 -4.65 2.46 -0.75
N VAL A 59 -5.81 1.89 -0.46
CA VAL A 59 -6.77 1.47 -1.49
C VAL A 59 -7.62 2.68 -1.85
N ILE A 60 -7.50 3.16 -3.08
CA ILE A 60 -8.31 4.27 -3.60
C ILE A 60 -9.62 3.72 -4.16
N ARG A 61 -9.53 2.59 -4.86
CA ARG A 61 -10.64 1.84 -5.42
C ARG A 61 -10.27 0.37 -5.47
N ASP A 62 -11.17 -0.52 -5.07
CA ASP A 62 -11.01 -1.96 -5.27
C ASP A 62 -12.39 -2.58 -5.48
N ASP A 63 -12.68 -2.89 -6.72
CA ASP A 63 -13.88 -3.63 -7.12
C ASP A 63 -13.51 -4.69 -8.17
N VAL A 64 -14.52 -5.40 -8.66
CA VAL A 64 -14.32 -6.51 -9.59
C VAL A 64 -13.77 -6.06 -10.96
N ASP A 65 -13.93 -4.80 -11.31
CA ASP A 65 -13.56 -4.25 -12.62
C ASP A 65 -12.26 -3.45 -12.56
N VAL A 66 -12.00 -2.75 -11.46
CA VAL A 66 -10.85 -1.85 -11.29
C VAL A 66 -10.30 -1.89 -9.88
N THR A 67 -8.97 -2.01 -9.78
CA THR A 67 -8.22 -1.72 -8.55
C THR A 67 -7.27 -0.54 -8.78
N VAL A 68 -7.36 0.48 -7.93
CA VAL A 68 -6.42 1.61 -7.87
C VAL A 68 -5.82 1.69 -6.47
N LEU A 69 -4.49 1.63 -6.42
CA LEU A 69 -3.71 1.68 -5.19
C LEU A 69 -2.78 2.89 -5.22
N ARG A 70 -2.55 3.45 -4.03
CA ARG A 70 -1.55 4.46 -3.77
C ARG A 70 -0.63 3.98 -2.66
N LEU A 71 0.66 3.87 -2.93
CA LEU A 71 1.67 3.37 -2.00
C LEU A 71 2.60 4.51 -1.59
N ASP A 72 2.68 4.83 -0.29
CA ASP A 72 3.81 5.59 0.26
C ASP A 72 4.96 4.61 0.53
N VAL A 73 5.98 4.60 -0.32
CA VAL A 73 7.07 3.61 -0.28
C VAL A 73 8.21 4.10 0.61
N GLU A 74 8.58 5.37 0.44
CA GLU A 74 9.56 6.08 1.27
C GLU A 74 9.02 7.48 1.61
N PRO A 75 9.55 8.17 2.63
CA PRO A 75 9.22 9.58 2.86
C PRO A 75 9.42 10.40 1.58
N GLY A 76 8.33 11.01 1.11
CA GLY A 76 8.33 11.79 -0.13
C GLY A 76 8.19 10.98 -1.42
N GLN A 77 8.25 9.65 -1.40
CA GLN A 77 8.05 8.80 -2.58
C GLN A 77 6.68 8.12 -2.57
N VAL A 78 5.88 8.44 -3.58
CA VAL A 78 4.54 7.90 -3.77
C VAL A 78 4.47 7.15 -5.08
N GLU A 79 3.90 5.95 -5.05
CA GLU A 79 3.64 5.14 -6.22
C GLU A 79 2.14 4.92 -6.39
N TRP A 80 1.68 4.95 -7.63
CA TRP A 80 0.30 4.69 -8.02
C TRP A 80 0.25 3.49 -8.94
N ILE A 81 -0.68 2.57 -8.67
CA ILE A 81 -0.91 1.36 -9.46
C ILE A 81 -2.38 1.31 -9.84
N ALA A 82 -2.67 1.07 -11.13
CA ALA A 82 -4.02 0.74 -11.59
C ALA A 82 -4.02 -0.61 -12.31
N LEU A 83 -4.93 -1.49 -11.91
CA LEU A 83 -5.31 -2.72 -12.60
C LEU A 83 -6.72 -2.52 -13.14
N ASN A 84 -6.85 -2.34 -14.46
CA ASN A 84 -8.09 -1.91 -15.12
C ASN A 84 -8.32 -2.70 -16.42
N PRO A 85 -8.46 -4.04 -16.36
CA PRO A 85 -8.49 -4.90 -17.55
C PRO A 85 -9.58 -4.51 -18.56
N ARG A 86 -10.67 -3.86 -18.11
CA ARG A 86 -11.77 -3.39 -18.96
C ARG A 86 -11.59 -2.00 -19.56
N ARG A 87 -10.50 -1.30 -19.25
CA ARG A 87 -10.20 0.07 -19.72
C ARG A 87 -11.29 1.08 -19.37
N THR A 88 -11.87 0.92 -18.18
CA THR A 88 -12.84 1.87 -17.63
C THR A 88 -12.12 3.17 -17.29
N SER A 89 -12.66 4.31 -17.69
CA SER A 89 -12.13 5.61 -17.27
C SER A 89 -12.20 5.72 -15.74
N THR A 90 -11.05 5.89 -15.07
CA THR A 90 -10.96 5.94 -13.60
C THR A 90 -9.96 6.98 -13.14
N ASP A 91 -10.23 7.58 -11.98
CA ASP A 91 -9.30 8.49 -11.33
C ASP A 91 -7.99 7.77 -10.97
N PHE A 92 -6.87 8.40 -11.29
CA PHE A 92 -5.53 7.85 -11.11
C PHE A 92 -4.48 8.96 -10.96
N ALA A 93 -3.77 8.96 -9.84
CA ALA A 93 -2.82 10.00 -9.47
C ALA A 93 -3.43 11.42 -9.54
N SER A 94 -2.91 12.30 -10.39
CA SER A 94 -3.40 13.66 -10.59
C SER A 94 -4.39 13.81 -11.75
N GLY A 95 -4.85 12.71 -12.35
CA GLY A 95 -5.73 12.74 -13.50
C GLY A 95 -6.60 11.50 -13.63
N VAL A 96 -6.86 11.12 -14.88
CA VAL A 96 -7.72 9.99 -15.25
C VAL A 96 -6.93 9.05 -16.16
N THR A 97 -7.16 7.75 -16.02
CA THR A 97 -6.59 6.73 -16.91
C THR A 97 -7.66 5.76 -17.39
N ASP A 98 -7.50 5.28 -18.62
CA ASP A 98 -8.20 4.13 -19.20
C ASP A 98 -7.23 3.00 -19.55
N ALA A 99 -5.95 3.17 -19.22
CA ALA A 99 -4.93 2.17 -19.50
C ALA A 99 -5.26 0.87 -18.74
N PRO A 100 -5.10 -0.30 -19.37
CA PRO A 100 -5.42 -1.57 -18.72
C PRO A 100 -4.53 -1.84 -17.50
N TYR A 101 -3.31 -1.32 -17.54
CA TYR A 101 -2.37 -1.27 -16.42
C TYR A 101 -1.70 0.08 -16.44
N ALA A 102 -1.62 0.75 -15.29
CA ALA A 102 -0.89 2.00 -15.15
C ALA A 102 -0.02 1.96 -13.91
N TYR A 103 1.18 2.55 -14.03
CA TYR A 103 2.11 2.71 -12.93
C TYR A 103 2.76 4.09 -13.04
N VAL A 104 2.70 4.87 -11.96
CA VAL A 104 3.33 6.19 -11.87
C VAL A 104 4.03 6.33 -10.53
N THR A 105 5.29 6.75 -10.59
CA THR A 105 6.05 7.18 -9.42
C THR A 105 6.05 8.71 -9.38
N ALA A 106 5.74 9.27 -8.22
CA ALA A 106 5.79 10.70 -7.97
C ALA A 106 6.61 10.98 -6.70
N THR A 107 7.56 11.90 -6.82
CA THR A 107 8.28 12.45 -5.67
C THR A 107 7.53 13.69 -5.22
N ARG A 108 7.07 13.71 -3.97
CA ARG A 108 6.50 14.90 -3.35
C ARG A 108 7.67 15.87 -3.05
N PRO A 109 7.62 17.12 -3.53
CA PRO A 109 8.58 18.13 -3.07
C PRO A 109 8.31 18.42 -1.59
N ASP A 110 9.40 18.49 -0.81
CA ASP A 110 9.40 18.85 0.62
C ASP A 110 8.74 20.21 0.90
#